data_AF-A0A968MSL9-F1
#
_entry.id   AF-A0A968MSL9-F1
#
_cell.length_a   1.000
_cell.length_b   1.000
_cell.length_c   1.000
_cell.angle_alpha   90.00
_cell.angle_beta   90.00
_cell.angle_gamma   90.00
#
_symmetry.space_group_name_H-M   'P 1'
#
loop_
_entity.id
_entity.type
_entity.pdbx_description
1 polymer ?
#
loop_
_entity_poly.entity_id
_entity_poly.type
_entity_poly.pdbx_seq_one_letter_code
_entity_poly.pdbx_strand_id
1 'polypeptide(L)' 'MNTNDRRKFLKTGLLAAGIIPVIGSELKSSGPLTTIKKADNDFVYRTLGKTGLKVPVISMGAGDTTNPKLVEAAWTRA' A
#
# COMPACT_ATOMS: atom_id res chain seq x y z
N MET A 1 8.49 -2.36 -28.63
CA MET A 1 7.26 -2.97 -28.04
C MET A 1 6.40 -1.86 -27.47
N ASN A 2 5.26 -1.60 -28.12
CA ASN A 2 4.42 -0.42 -27.83
C ASN A 2 3.68 -0.59 -26.50
N THR A 3 3.73 0.44 -25.65
CA THR A 3 3.05 0.48 -24.33
C THR A 3 1.51 0.50 -24.45
N ASN A 4 1.00 0.71 -25.66
CA ASN A 4 -0.43 0.75 -25.99
C ASN A 4 -1.09 -0.64 -26.03
N ASP A 5 -0.33 -1.73 -26.14
CA ASP A 5 -0.88 -3.09 -26.28
C ASP A 5 -1.39 -3.68 -24.95
N ARG A 6 -0.78 -3.29 -23.82
CA ARG A 6 -1.20 -3.77 -22.48
C ARG A 6 -2.61 -3.29 -22.10
N ARG A 7 -2.97 -2.05 -22.47
CA ARG A 7 -4.32 -1.52 -22.21
C ARG A 7 -5.39 -2.23 -23.03
N LYS A 8 -5.08 -2.58 -24.29
CA LYS A 8 -5.98 -3.39 -25.10
C LYS A 8 -6.14 -4.79 -24.50
N PHE A 9 -5.05 -5.43 -24.10
CA PHE A 9 -5.07 -6.74 -23.45
C PHE A 9 -5.92 -6.76 -22.17
N LEU A 10 -5.76 -5.77 -21.28
CA LEU A 10 -6.55 -5.65 -20.05
C LEU A 10 -8.04 -5.42 -20.33
N LYS A 11 -8.39 -4.60 -21.33
CA LYS A 11 -9.78 -4.36 -21.73
C LYS A 11 -10.42 -5.62 -22.32
N THR A 12 -9.70 -6.34 -23.17
CA THR A 12 -10.19 -7.58 -23.78
C THR A 12 -10.32 -8.70 -22.74
N GLY A 13 -9.37 -8.82 -21.81
CA GLY A 13 -9.45 -9.81 -20.72
C GLY A 13 -10.61 -9.55 -19.74
N LEU A 14 -10.92 -8.28 -19.45
CA LEU A 14 -12.05 -7.90 -18.60
C LEU A 14 -13.42 -8.17 -19.26
N LEU A 15 -13.50 -8.05 -20.59
CA LEU A 15 -14.71 -8.38 -21.35
C LEU A 15 -14.98 -9.89 -21.46
N ALA A 16 -13.92 -10.72 -21.43
CA ALA A 16 -14.05 -12.18 -21.51
C ALA A 16 -14.52 -12.82 -20.18
N ALA A 17 -14.24 -12.18 -19.04
CA ALA A 17 -14.68 -12.62 -17.71
C ALA A 17 -16.03 -11.98 -17.32
N GLY A 18 -17.00 -12.05 -18.23
CA GLY A 18 -18.23 -11.27 -18.18
C GLY A 18 -19.00 -11.36 -16.86
N ILE A 19 -19.37 -10.20 -16.32
CA ILE A 19 -20.73 -9.84 -15.89
C ILE A 19 -20.87 -8.33 -16.12
N ILE A 20 -21.64 -7.95 -17.14
CA ILE A 20 -22.12 -6.58 -17.31
C ILE A 20 -23.43 -6.47 -16.51
N PRO A 21 -23.54 -5.48 -15.59
CA PRO A 21 -24.78 -4.74 -15.46
C PRO A 21 -24.53 -3.30 -15.93
N VAL A 22 -25.17 -2.94 -17.04
CA VAL A 22 -25.35 -1.55 -17.46
C VAL A 22 -26.34 -0.92 -16.51
N ILE A 23 -25.90 -0.28 -15.41
CA ILE A 23 -26.65 0.80 -14.75
C ILE A 23 -25.62 1.75 -14.11
N GLY A 24 -25.63 3.00 -14.55
CA GLY A 24 -24.78 4.04 -14.00
C GLY A 24 -25.20 4.43 -12.59
N SER A 25 -24.21 4.59 -11.72
CA SER A 25 -24.11 5.66 -10.72
C SER A 25 -22.90 5.35 -9.84
N GLU A 26 -21.90 6.22 -9.90
CA GLU A 26 -20.95 6.50 -8.83
C GLU A 26 -20.52 5.31 -7.97
N LEU A 27 -19.44 4.65 -8.38
CA LEU A 27 -18.56 3.96 -7.43
C LEU A 27 -17.94 5.03 -6.52
N LYS A 28 -18.72 5.47 -5.53
CA LYS A 28 -18.19 6.14 -4.34
C LYS A 28 -17.26 5.13 -3.69
N SER A 29 -15.97 5.30 -3.96
CA SER A 29 -14.91 4.71 -3.17
C SER A 29 -15.08 5.22 -1.74
N SER A 30 -15.85 4.50 -0.94
CA SER A 30 -15.86 4.59 0.51
C SER A 30 -14.66 3.84 1.07
N GLY A 31 -13.47 4.14 0.54
CA GLY A 31 -12.28 4.02 1.37
C GLY A 31 -12.38 5.14 2.41
N PRO A 32 -12.25 4.87 3.71
CA PRO A 32 -12.17 5.96 4.67
C PRO A 32 -11.01 6.85 4.22
N LEU A 33 -11.30 8.09 3.79
CA LEU A 33 -10.32 9.15 3.84
C LEU A 33 -10.01 9.32 5.31
N THR A 34 -9.02 8.57 5.78
CA THR A 34 -8.31 8.90 7.01
C THR A 34 -7.79 10.31 6.79
N THR A 35 -8.53 11.26 7.34
CA THR A 35 -8.02 12.59 7.66
C THR A 35 -6.62 12.36 8.21
N ILE A 36 -5.61 12.85 7.51
CA ILE A 36 -4.25 12.91 8.05
C ILE A 36 -4.34 13.95 9.16
N LYS A 37 -4.87 13.52 10.31
CA LYS A 37 -4.59 14.16 11.58
C LYS A 37 -3.08 14.15 11.66
N LYS A 38 -2.50 15.33 11.84
CA LYS A 38 -1.08 15.50 12.15
C LYS A 38 -0.77 14.50 13.26
N ALA A 39 -0.14 13.39 12.89
CA ALA A 39 0.06 12.28 13.79
C ALA A 39 1.07 12.76 14.83
N ASP A 40 0.67 12.78 16.09
CA ASP A 40 1.58 12.86 17.21
C ASP A 40 2.47 11.62 17.17
N ASN A 41 3.56 11.63 16.39
CA ASN A 41 4.68 10.67 16.36
C ASN A 41 4.34 9.15 16.43
N ASP A 42 3.09 8.74 16.28
CA ASP A 42 2.66 7.39 16.61
C ASP A 42 2.94 6.47 15.42
N PHE A 43 3.80 5.49 15.62
CA PHE A 43 4.16 4.55 14.58
C PHE A 43 2.95 3.70 14.17
N VAL A 44 2.77 3.53 12.86
CA VAL A 44 1.69 2.67 12.34
C VAL A 44 2.19 1.23 12.30
N TYR A 45 1.51 0.35 13.03
CA TYR A 45 1.82 -1.07 13.10
C TYR A 45 0.81 -1.94 12.34
N ARG A 46 1.25 -3.08 11.81
CA ARG A 46 0.41 -4.11 11.18
C ARG A 46 0.84 -5.51 11.56
N THR A 47 -0.11 -6.44 11.52
CA THR A 47 0.16 -7.86 11.77
C THR A 47 0.93 -8.48 10.61
N LEU A 48 2.02 -9.19 10.91
CA LEU A 48 2.83 -9.93 9.96
C LEU A 48 2.07 -11.20 9.53
N GLY A 49 1.31 -11.09 8.44
CA GLY A 49 0.50 -12.18 7.93
C GLY A 49 -0.49 -12.72 8.99
N LYS A 50 -0.48 -14.04 9.20
CA LYS A 50 -1.33 -14.72 10.21
C LYS A 50 -0.60 -15.01 11.52
N THR A 51 0.61 -14.50 11.70
CA THR A 51 1.48 -14.85 12.84
C THR A 51 1.08 -14.18 14.15
N GLY A 52 0.29 -13.10 14.09
CA GLY A 52 -0.07 -12.29 15.26
C GLY A 52 1.01 -11.28 15.67
N LEU A 53 2.23 -11.35 15.10
CA LEU A 53 3.29 -10.39 15.38
C LEU A 53 2.98 -9.03 14.76
N LYS A 54 3.00 -7.95 15.54
CA LYS A 54 2.86 -6.59 15.01
C LYS A 54 4.22 -6.03 14.63
N VAL A 55 4.34 -5.55 13.40
CA VAL A 55 5.52 -4.91 12.84
C VAL A 55 5.18 -3.51 12.35
N PRO A 56 6.10 -2.54 12.43
CA PRO A 56 5.85 -1.22 11.87
C PRO A 56 5.67 -1.34 10.35
N VAL A 57 4.79 -0.53 9.78
CA VAL A 57 4.53 -0.52 8.33
C VAL A 57 5.77 -0.07 7.56
N ILE A 58 6.60 0.78 8.17
CA ILE A 58 7.88 1.23 7.62
C ILE A 58 8.98 0.72 8.56
N SER A 59 9.81 -0.19 8.04
CA SER A 59 10.96 -0.75 8.76
C SER A 59 12.25 -0.24 8.14
N MET A 60 13.29 -0.05 8.95
CA MET A 60 14.62 0.25 8.42
C MET A 60 15.35 -1.04 8.04
N GLY A 61 15.83 -1.10 6.79
CA GLY A 61 16.75 -2.14 6.34
C GLY A 61 18.19 -1.78 6.66
N ALA A 62 18.99 -2.74 7.10
CA ALA A 62 20.38 -2.52 7.52
C ALA A 62 21.45 -2.99 6.52
N GLY A 63 21.05 -3.52 5.35
CA GLY A 63 21.91 -4.26 4.41
C GLY A 63 23.35 -3.74 4.26
N ASP A 64 23.51 -2.48 3.88
CA ASP A 64 24.82 -1.80 3.76
C ASP A 64 24.89 -0.54 4.65
N THR A 65 24.15 -0.51 5.77
CA THR A 65 24.13 0.66 6.64
C THR A 65 25.41 0.72 7.47
N THR A 66 26.37 1.55 7.04
CA THR A 66 27.64 1.78 7.72
C THR A 66 27.57 2.87 8.79
N ASN A 67 26.53 3.70 8.77
CA ASN A 67 26.35 4.78 9.73
C ASN A 67 25.43 4.34 10.89
N PRO A 68 25.96 4.17 12.12
CA PRO A 68 25.17 3.72 13.26
C PRO A 68 24.09 4.73 13.68
N LYS A 69 24.26 6.02 13.36
CA LYS A 69 23.28 7.05 13.71
C LYS A 69 21.95 6.87 12.99
N LEU A 70 21.95 6.21 11.83
CA LEU A 70 20.71 5.87 11.14
C LEU A 70 19.91 4.83 11.93
N VAL A 71 20.61 3.81 12.46
CA VAL A 71 20.00 2.75 13.29
C VAL A 71 19.43 3.34 14.58
N GLU A 72 20.20 4.22 15.22
CA GLU A 72 19.77 4.94 16.42
C GLU A 72 18.55 5.83 16.14
N ALA A 73 18.54 6.54 15.01
CA ALA A 73 17.41 7.38 14.62
C ALA A 73 16.15 6.57 14.33
N ALA A 74 16.27 5.40 13.71
CA ALA A 74 15.15 4.49 13.48
C ALA A 74 14.63 3.91 14.78
N TRP A 75 15.51 3.52 15.70
CA TRP A 75 15.12 3.00 17.01
C TRP A 75 14.44 4.04 17.91
N THR A 76 15.00 5.24 17.97
CA THR A 76 14.49 6.31 18.85
C THR A 76 13.15 6.85 18.35
N ARG A 77 12.91 6.76 17.04
CA ARG A 77 11.68 7.27 16.44
C ARG A 77 10.59 6.20 16.33
N ALA A 78 10.93 4.91 16.22
CA ALA A 78 9.98 3.79 16.13
C ALA A 78 9.21 3.50 17.43
#